data_AF-A0A179DM20-F1
#
_entry.id   AF-A0A179DM20-F1
#
_cell.length_a   1.000
_cell.length_b   1.000
_cell.length_c   1.000
_cell.angle_alpha   90.00
_cell.angle_beta   90.00
_cell.angle_gamma   90.00
#
_symmetry.space_group_name_H-M   'P 1'
#
loop_
_entity.id
_entity.type
_entity.pdbx_description
1 polymer ?
#
loop_
_entity_poly.entity_id
_entity_poly.type
_entity_poly.pdbx_seq_one_letter_code
_entity_poly.pdbx_strand_id
1 'polypeptide(L)'
;MEKIFNTDMHQELKRILLAMQPIRFKDDFKNIFNKTFLLNTNIPSFISDCPFNEATINSDLLFEDFVFPVMKDLTLIHSTRIDLKKIQTFIDKGSDENVNSFLNDFSTARDISMLDLCERNVACADLKYLEHIVGNYIKAKEKNNETPINLTVFNVIYRFEEYASR
;
A
#
# COMPACT_ATOMS: atom_id res chain seq x y z
N MET A 1 -9.12 22.81 14.24
CA MET A 1 -9.88 21.96 13.30
C MET A 1 -9.05 20.77 12.84
N GLU A 2 -7.75 20.95 12.52
CA GLU A 2 -6.81 19.87 12.15
C GLU A 2 -6.63 18.75 13.18
N LYS A 3 -6.70 19.06 14.49
CA LYS A 3 -6.57 18.03 15.54
C LYS A 3 -7.59 16.89 15.46
N ILE A 4 -8.75 17.11 14.84
CA ILE A 4 -9.79 16.07 14.68
C ILE A 4 -9.35 15.04 13.63
N PHE A 5 -8.69 15.48 12.56
CA PHE A 5 -8.23 14.61 11.46
C PHE A 5 -7.11 13.64 11.88
N ASN A 6 -6.42 13.95 12.99
CA ASN A 6 -5.37 13.10 13.55
C ASN A 6 -5.82 12.35 14.82
N THR A 7 -7.14 12.19 15.02
CA THR A 7 -7.62 11.34 16.13
C THR A 7 -7.74 9.89 15.70
N ASP A 8 -7.44 8.95 16.60
CA ASP A 8 -7.71 7.51 16.44
C ASP A 8 -9.13 7.27 15.89
N MET A 9 -10.10 8.03 16.42
CA MET A 9 -11.50 7.97 16.00
C MET A 9 -11.70 8.36 14.53
N HIS A 10 -10.98 9.35 14.00
CA HIS A 10 -11.08 9.74 12.59
C HIS A 10 -10.51 8.67 11.65
N GLN A 11 -9.39 8.03 12.03
CA GLN A 11 -8.82 6.94 11.24
C GLN A 11 -9.73 5.71 11.22
N GLU A 12 -10.34 5.36 12.35
CA GLU A 12 -11.34 4.29 12.42
C GLU A 12 -12.63 4.65 11.67
N LEU A 13 -13.10 5.90 11.79
CA LEU A 13 -14.25 6.38 11.02
C LEU A 13 -13.96 6.33 9.52
N LYS A 14 -12.75 6.71 9.10
CA LYS A 14 -12.30 6.59 7.70
C LYS A 14 -12.34 5.13 7.23
N ARG A 15 -11.81 4.17 7.99
CA ARG A 15 -11.87 2.72 7.64
C ARG A 15 -13.29 2.22 7.49
N ILE A 16 -14.16 2.57 8.43
CA ILE A 16 -15.56 2.21 8.39
C ILE A 16 -16.22 2.84 7.15
N LEU A 17 -15.97 4.12 6.91
CA LEU A 17 -16.50 4.82 5.74
C LEU A 17 -16.01 4.18 4.45
N LEU A 18 -14.74 3.77 4.37
CA LEU A 18 -14.12 3.01 3.28
C LEU A 18 -14.82 1.68 3.02
N ALA A 19 -15.05 0.90 4.07
CA ALA A 19 -15.78 -0.37 3.99
C ALA A 19 -17.24 -0.17 3.54
N MET A 20 -17.83 1.00 3.78
CA MET A 20 -19.19 1.35 3.37
C MET A 20 -19.30 1.95 1.96
N GLN A 21 -18.19 2.34 1.32
CA GLN A 21 -18.20 2.94 -0.04
C GLN A 21 -18.86 2.05 -1.09
N PRO A 22 -18.62 0.72 -1.11
CA PRO A 22 -19.32 -0.19 -2.00
C PRO A 22 -20.84 -0.13 -1.93
N ILE A 23 -21.39 0.17 -0.75
CA ILE A 23 -22.83 0.22 -0.49
C ILE A 23 -23.37 1.61 -0.83
N ARG A 24 -22.61 2.66 -0.51
CA ARG A 24 -23.01 4.06 -0.72
C ARG A 24 -22.99 4.46 -2.19
N PHE A 25 -22.05 3.93 -2.98
CA PHE A 25 -21.86 4.27 -4.38
C PHE A 25 -22.07 3.05 -5.26
N LYS A 26 -23.27 2.47 -5.21
CA LYS A 26 -23.60 1.22 -5.91
C LYS A 26 -23.35 1.29 -7.42
N ASP A 27 -23.55 2.45 -8.04
CA ASP A 27 -23.30 2.68 -9.46
C ASP A 27 -21.79 2.86 -9.77
N ASP A 28 -21.02 3.44 -8.83
CA ASP A 28 -19.56 3.56 -8.95
C ASP A 28 -18.82 2.31 -8.46
N PHE A 29 -19.49 1.39 -7.77
CA PHE A 29 -18.89 0.17 -7.24
C PHE A 29 -18.19 -0.63 -8.33
N LYS A 30 -18.78 -0.69 -9.53
CA LYS A 30 -18.17 -1.34 -10.69
C LYS A 30 -16.88 -0.64 -11.11
N ASN A 31 -16.84 0.69 -11.06
CA ASN A 31 -15.65 1.47 -11.38
C ASN A 31 -14.56 1.26 -10.32
N ILE A 32 -14.92 1.28 -9.04
CA ILE A 32 -14.01 0.99 -7.92
C ILE A 32 -13.43 -0.41 -8.08
N PHE A 33 -14.28 -1.42 -8.28
CA PHE A 33 -13.86 -2.82 -8.43
C PHE A 33 -12.94 -3.03 -9.63
N ASN A 34 -13.21 -2.37 -10.77
CA ASN A 34 -12.36 -2.43 -11.97
C ASN A 34 -10.99 -1.77 -11.81
N LYS A 35 -10.75 -1.09 -10.70
CA LYS A 35 -9.47 -0.45 -10.34
C LYS A 35 -8.85 -1.08 -9.10
N THR A 36 -9.46 -2.15 -8.59
CA THR A 36 -9.03 -2.85 -7.38
C THR A 36 -8.54 -4.25 -7.74
N PHE A 37 -7.44 -4.66 -7.11
CA PHE A 37 -6.85 -5.98 -7.29
C PHE A 37 -6.18 -6.46 -6.01
N LEU A 38 -5.92 -7.76 -5.94
CA LEU A 38 -5.18 -8.39 -4.86
C LEU A 38 -3.77 -8.71 -5.34
N LEU A 39 -2.78 -8.40 -4.51
CA LEU A 39 -1.40 -8.79 -4.73
C LEU A 39 -0.97 -9.73 -3.61
N ASN A 40 -0.45 -10.89 -4.00
CA ASN A 40 0.09 -11.88 -3.08
C ASN A 40 1.61 -11.73 -2.99
N THR A 41 2.15 -11.69 -1.78
CA THR A 41 3.58 -11.56 -1.48
C THR A 41 4.00 -12.72 -0.61
N ASN A 42 5.01 -13.48 -1.04
CA ASN A 42 5.54 -14.61 -0.26
C ASN A 42 6.40 -14.19 0.96
N ILE A 43 6.33 -12.91 1.34
CA ILE A 43 7.20 -12.28 2.34
C ILE A 43 6.37 -11.99 3.58
N PRO A 44 6.88 -12.32 4.79
CA PRO A 44 6.21 -11.96 6.03
C PRO A 44 5.98 -10.44 6.06
N SER A 45 4.74 -10.01 6.25
CA SER A 45 4.39 -8.59 6.32
C SER A 45 3.99 -8.17 7.71
N PHE A 46 4.13 -6.87 7.99
CA PHE A 46 3.59 -6.26 9.19
C PHE A 46 2.06 -6.30 9.22
N ILE A 47 1.53 -6.49 10.43
CA ILE A 47 0.15 -6.14 10.75
C ILE A 47 0.23 -4.96 11.72
N SER A 48 -0.47 -3.87 11.40
CA SER A 48 -0.44 -2.64 12.19
C SER A 48 -1.87 -2.24 12.58
N ASP A 49 -1.94 -1.43 13.62
CA ASP A 49 -3.13 -0.68 13.99
C ASP A 49 -3.53 0.37 12.94
N CYS A 50 -2.66 0.75 11.99
CA CYS A 50 -2.95 1.62 10.85
C CYS A 50 -2.42 1.09 9.51
N PRO A 51 -3.07 0.08 8.91
CA PRO A 51 -2.56 -0.57 7.71
C PRO A 51 -2.89 0.17 6.40
N PHE A 52 -3.70 1.24 6.46
CA PHE A 52 -4.24 1.88 5.26
C PHE A 52 -3.36 3.04 4.79
N ASN A 53 -2.77 2.91 3.59
CA ASN A 53 -1.97 3.98 2.98
C ASN A 53 -2.77 4.62 1.84
N GLU A 54 -2.80 5.95 1.76
CA GLU A 54 -3.55 6.74 0.77
C GLU A 54 -2.58 7.64 0.00
N ALA A 55 -2.58 7.57 -1.33
CA ALA A 55 -1.92 8.57 -2.17
C ALA A 55 -2.95 9.63 -2.58
N THR A 56 -2.70 10.88 -2.19
CA THR A 56 -3.58 12.00 -2.57
C THR A 56 -3.41 12.29 -4.06
N ILE A 57 -4.48 12.17 -4.84
CA ILE A 57 -4.45 12.42 -6.29
C ILE A 57 -5.62 13.31 -6.66
N ASN A 58 -5.45 14.63 -6.51
CA ASN A 58 -6.43 15.67 -6.85
C ASN A 58 -7.81 15.55 -6.17
N SER A 59 -8.35 16.68 -5.72
CA SER A 59 -9.61 16.78 -4.97
C SER A 59 -10.86 16.28 -5.72
N ASP A 60 -10.74 15.95 -7.00
CA ASP A 60 -11.87 15.69 -7.90
C ASP A 60 -12.17 14.20 -8.08
N LEU A 61 -11.30 13.31 -7.58
CA LEU A 61 -11.54 11.87 -7.61
C LEU A 61 -12.46 11.45 -6.46
N LEU A 62 -13.40 10.58 -6.80
CA LEU A 62 -14.35 10.00 -5.83
C LEU A 62 -13.63 9.08 -4.82
N PHE A 63 -12.49 8.50 -5.23
CA PHE A 63 -11.69 7.59 -4.43
C PHE A 63 -10.19 7.81 -4.63
N GLU A 64 -9.44 7.82 -3.53
CA GLU A 64 -7.97 7.91 -3.54
C GLU A 64 -7.36 6.53 -3.79
N ASP A 65 -6.17 6.52 -4.40
CA ASP A 65 -5.40 5.30 -4.55
C ASP A 65 -4.98 4.82 -3.16
N PHE A 66 -5.23 3.54 -2.86
CA PHE A 66 -4.95 2.98 -1.55
C PHE A 66 -4.25 1.62 -1.58
N VAL A 67 -3.50 1.33 -0.52
CA VAL A 67 -2.91 0.02 -0.24
C VAL A 67 -3.38 -0.43 1.14
N PHE A 68 -4.07 -1.57 1.18
CA PHE A 68 -4.63 -2.17 2.39
C PHE A 68 -4.18 -3.63 2.55
N PRO A 69 -3.20 -3.92 3.42
CA PRO A 69 -2.86 -5.27 3.83
C PRO A 69 -4.04 -5.96 4.51
N VAL A 70 -4.57 -7.00 3.86
CA VAL A 70 -5.69 -7.81 4.37
C VAL A 70 -5.16 -8.95 5.25
N MET A 71 -4.03 -9.53 4.85
CA MET A 71 -3.30 -10.57 5.57
C MET A 71 -1.80 -10.32 5.45
N LYS A 72 -1.00 -11.12 6.15
CA LYS A 72 0.48 -11.04 6.11
C LYS A 72 1.10 -11.24 4.72
N ASP A 73 0.35 -11.76 3.77
CA ASP A 73 0.79 -12.11 2.42
C ASP A 73 -0.18 -11.59 1.35
N LEU A 74 -1.33 -11.04 1.75
CA LEU A 74 -2.36 -10.60 0.82
C LEU A 74 -2.66 -9.12 1.02
N THR A 75 -2.45 -8.34 -0.04
CA THR A 75 -2.67 -6.89 -0.03
C THR A 75 -3.74 -6.51 -1.05
N LEU A 76 -4.76 -5.79 -0.61
CA LEU A 76 -5.77 -5.16 -1.47
C LEU A 76 -5.26 -3.80 -1.92
N ILE A 77 -5.33 -3.55 -3.22
CA ILE A 77 -4.81 -2.34 -3.82
C ILE A 77 -5.88 -1.76 -4.72
N HIS A 78 -6.15 -0.48 -4.55
CA HIS A 78 -6.93 0.30 -5.50
C HIS A 78 -6.03 1.34 -6.13
N SER A 79 -5.98 1.37 -7.45
CA SER A 79 -5.28 2.44 -8.15
C SER A 79 -5.95 2.79 -9.46
N THR A 80 -6.17 4.09 -9.64
CA THR A 80 -6.63 4.67 -10.89
C THR A 80 -5.54 4.71 -11.96
N ARG A 81 -4.26 4.71 -11.54
CA ARG A 81 -3.06 4.86 -12.37
C ARG A 81 -2.54 3.56 -12.96
N ILE A 82 -2.88 2.42 -12.36
CA ILE A 82 -2.40 1.10 -12.80
C ILE A 82 -3.37 0.48 -13.80
N ASP A 83 -2.82 -0.05 -14.89
CA ASP A 83 -3.54 -0.95 -15.78
C ASP A 83 -3.52 -2.37 -15.19
N LEU A 84 -4.68 -2.82 -14.69
CA LEU A 84 -4.85 -4.14 -14.08
C LEU A 84 -4.40 -5.27 -15.01
N LYS A 85 -4.62 -5.17 -16.32
CA LYS A 85 -4.24 -6.23 -17.26
C LYS A 85 -2.73 -6.32 -17.38
N LYS A 86 -2.04 -5.18 -17.36
CA LYS A 86 -0.59 -5.15 -17.46
C LYS A 86 0.09 -5.70 -16.22
N ILE A 87 -0.35 -5.28 -15.02
CA ILE A 87 0.23 -5.82 -13.79
C ILE A 87 -0.07 -7.31 -13.64
N GLN A 88 -1.29 -7.76 -13.98
CA GLN A 88 -1.62 -9.20 -13.98
C GLN A 88 -0.73 -9.97 -14.96
N THR A 89 -0.54 -9.44 -16.17
CA THR A 89 0.33 -10.07 -17.18
C THR A 89 1.78 -10.14 -16.70
N PHE A 90 2.28 -9.09 -16.04
CA PHE A 90 3.61 -9.08 -15.45
C PHE A 90 3.76 -10.13 -14.34
N ILE A 91 2.80 -10.22 -13.42
CA ILE A 91 2.84 -11.22 -12.33
C ILE A 91 2.75 -12.64 -12.87
N ASP A 92 1.90 -12.91 -13.86
CA ASP A 92 1.65 -14.27 -14.37
C ASP A 92 2.69 -14.75 -15.40
N LYS A 93 3.29 -13.83 -16.16
CA LYS A 93 4.14 -14.15 -17.33
C LYS A 93 5.51 -13.47 -17.30
N GLY A 94 5.79 -12.62 -16.32
CA GLY A 94 7.11 -12.04 -16.11
C GLY A 94 8.13 -13.13 -15.74
N SER A 95 9.41 -12.80 -15.82
CA SER A 95 10.45 -13.68 -15.30
C SER A 95 10.33 -13.79 -13.78
N ASP A 96 10.50 -14.99 -13.24
CA ASP A 96 10.43 -15.23 -11.79
C ASP A 96 11.37 -14.29 -11.01
N GLU A 97 12.56 -14.01 -11.54
CA GLU A 97 13.52 -13.09 -10.91
C GLU A 97 12.97 -11.65 -10.80
N ASN A 98 12.42 -11.11 -11.89
CA ASN A 98 11.90 -9.75 -11.90
C ASN A 98 10.62 -9.62 -11.06
N VAL A 99 9.73 -10.60 -11.14
CA VAL A 99 8.52 -10.65 -10.33
C VAL A 99 8.87 -10.73 -8.85
N ASN A 100 9.80 -11.61 -8.47
CA ASN A 100 10.25 -11.72 -7.08
C ASN A 100 10.94 -10.43 -6.60
N SER A 101 11.77 -9.80 -7.43
CA SER A 101 12.37 -8.50 -7.10
C SER A 101 11.31 -7.42 -6.86
N PHE A 102 10.29 -7.36 -7.72
CA PHE A 102 9.17 -6.43 -7.54
C PHE A 102 8.40 -6.70 -6.25
N LEU A 103 8.04 -7.96 -5.97
CA LEU A 103 7.29 -8.33 -4.77
C LEU A 103 8.09 -8.07 -3.48
N ASN A 104 9.41 -8.24 -3.53
CA ASN A 104 10.33 -7.87 -2.44
C ASN A 104 10.32 -6.37 -2.17
N ASP A 105 10.50 -5.56 -3.21
CA ASP A 105 10.52 -4.10 -3.09
C ASP A 105 9.14 -3.58 -2.67
N PHE A 106 8.06 -4.15 -3.21
CA PHE A 106 6.69 -3.80 -2.84
C PHE A 106 6.42 -4.08 -1.36
N SER A 107 6.73 -5.29 -0.88
CA SER A 107 6.48 -5.67 0.52
C SER A 107 7.29 -4.81 1.49
N THR A 108 8.55 -4.55 1.14
CA THR A 108 9.44 -3.67 1.92
C THR A 108 8.89 -2.25 1.96
N ALA A 109 8.50 -1.69 0.82
CA ALA A 109 7.95 -0.34 0.74
C ALA A 109 6.61 -0.22 1.47
N ARG A 110 5.73 -1.22 1.36
CA ARG A 110 4.46 -1.29 2.10
C ARG A 110 4.70 -1.24 3.60
N ASP A 111 5.63 -2.06 4.11
CA ASP A 111 5.86 -2.17 5.56
C ASP A 111 6.58 -0.94 6.12
N ILE A 112 7.47 -0.32 5.34
CA ILE A 112 8.04 1.00 5.65
C ILE A 112 6.95 2.07 5.71
N SER A 113 6.04 2.09 4.73
CA SER A 113 4.93 3.04 4.72
C SER A 113 3.97 2.83 5.89
N MET A 114 3.65 1.58 6.24
CA MET A 114 2.87 1.24 7.42
C MET A 114 3.57 1.65 8.72
N LEU A 115 4.89 1.45 8.82
CA LEU A 115 5.66 1.85 10.01
C LEU A 115 5.64 3.38 10.21
N ASP A 116 5.58 4.15 9.13
CA ASP A 116 5.45 5.61 9.20
C ASP A 116 4.06 6.08 9.67
N LEU A 117 3.02 5.31 9.37
CA LEU A 117 1.64 5.60 9.75
C LEU A 117 1.23 5.00 11.10
N CYS A 118 1.94 3.97 11.57
CA CYS A 118 1.63 3.34 12.84
C CYS A 118 1.95 4.29 13.99
N GLU A 119 0.99 4.51 14.89
CA GLU A 119 1.21 5.39 16.04
C GLU A 119 1.73 4.62 17.25
N ARG A 120 1.31 3.36 17.42
CA ARG A 120 1.52 2.63 18.69
C ARG A 120 1.99 1.19 18.50
N ASN A 121 1.43 0.43 17.57
CA ASN A 121 1.73 -1.01 17.50
C ASN A 121 1.98 -1.52 16.07
N VAL A 122 3.10 -2.22 15.93
CA VAL A 122 3.41 -3.06 14.77
C VAL A 122 3.71 -4.46 15.25
N ALA A 123 3.00 -5.44 14.69
CA ALA A 123 3.27 -6.84 14.91
C ALA A 123 4.04 -7.41 13.71
N CYS A 124 5.21 -8.00 14.00
CA CYS A 124 5.98 -8.77 13.05
C CYS A 124 6.35 -10.12 13.68
N ALA A 125 6.13 -11.22 12.97
CA ALA A 125 6.48 -12.56 13.44
C ALA A 125 7.98 -12.89 13.29
N ASP A 126 8.71 -12.12 12.48
CA ASP A 126 10.13 -12.34 12.17
C ASP A 126 10.97 -11.13 12.63
N LEU A 127 11.86 -11.37 13.60
CA LEU A 127 12.74 -10.34 14.15
C LEU A 127 13.74 -9.82 13.12
N LYS A 128 14.34 -10.68 12.30
CA LYS A 128 15.34 -10.26 11.31
C LYS A 128 14.69 -9.38 10.25
N TYR A 129 13.47 -9.73 9.85
CA TYR A 129 12.70 -8.91 8.94
C TYR A 129 12.33 -7.56 9.57
N LEU A 130 11.89 -7.54 10.83
CA LEU A 130 11.62 -6.31 11.55
C LEU A 130 12.84 -5.39 11.61
N GLU A 131 14.02 -5.94 11.96
CA GLU A 131 15.29 -5.20 11.98
C GLU A 131 15.65 -4.65 10.59
N HIS A 132 15.44 -5.42 9.52
CA HIS A 132 15.64 -4.98 8.15
C HIS A 132 14.75 -3.77 7.80
N ILE A 133 13.45 -3.85 8.10
CA ILE A 133 12.49 -2.78 7.82
C ILE A 133 12.79 -1.52 8.65
N VAL A 134 13.06 -1.66 9.95
CA VAL A 134 13.44 -0.53 10.83
C VAL A 134 14.71 0.13 10.31
N GLY A 135 15.72 -0.65 9.91
CA GLY A 135 16.95 -0.13 9.32
C GLY A 135 16.72 0.66 8.03
N ASN A 136 15.83 0.18 7.15
CA ASN A 136 15.47 0.89 5.93
C ASN A 136 14.66 2.16 6.21
N TYR A 137 13.77 2.13 7.19
CA TYR A 137 12.98 3.29 7.62
C TYR A 137 13.87 4.42 8.17
N ILE A 138 14.83 4.10 9.05
CA ILE A 138 15.79 5.07 9.58
C ILE A 138 16.58 5.72 8.44
N LYS A 139 17.11 4.91 7.52
CA LYS A 139 17.83 5.43 6.33
C LYS A 139 16.95 6.33 5.47
N ALA A 140 15.67 5.99 5.30
CA ALA A 140 14.73 6.79 4.53
C ALA A 140 14.46 8.15 5.20
N LYS A 141 14.36 8.19 6.54
CA LYS A 141 14.24 9.45 7.30
C LYS A 141 15.49 10.33 7.20
N GLU A 142 16.68 9.73 7.24
CA GLU A 142 17.95 10.46 7.16
C GLU A 142 18.23 11.04 5.77
N LYS A 143 17.69 10.43 4.70
CA LYS A 143 17.99 10.81 3.32
C LYS A 143 17.32 12.09 2.82
N ASN A 144 16.50 12.76 3.63
CA ASN A 144 15.75 13.97 3.24
C ASN A 144 14.98 13.76 1.92
N ASN A 145 14.09 12.77 1.90
CA ASN A 145 13.31 12.43 0.71
C ASN A 145 12.25 13.51 0.41
N GLU A 146 12.16 13.93 -0.86
CA GLU A 146 11.09 14.81 -1.35
C GLU A 146 9.70 14.13 -1.29
N THR A 147 9.65 12.80 -1.28
CA THR A 147 8.41 12.03 -1.16
C THR A 147 8.17 11.58 0.29
N PRO A 148 6.94 11.78 0.83
CA PRO A 148 6.54 11.23 2.13
C PRO A 148 6.75 9.71 2.22
N ILE A 149 7.26 9.23 3.36
CA ILE A 149 7.65 7.81 3.54
C ILE A 149 6.43 6.89 3.46
N ASN A 150 5.29 7.32 4.01
CA ASN A 150 4.00 6.64 3.89
C ASN A 150 3.50 6.47 2.43
N LEU A 151 4.12 7.14 1.45
CA LEU A 151 3.78 7.00 0.03
C LEU A 151 4.76 6.12 -0.77
N THR A 152 5.81 5.61 -0.13
CA THR A 152 6.86 4.82 -0.82
C THR A 152 6.30 3.59 -1.52
N VAL A 153 5.30 2.92 -0.94
CA VAL A 153 4.62 1.78 -1.58
C VAL A 153 4.02 2.13 -2.94
N PHE A 154 3.48 3.34 -3.09
CA PHE A 154 2.91 3.81 -4.35
C PHE A 154 3.99 4.07 -5.41
N ASN A 155 5.16 4.55 -5.00
CA ASN A 155 6.28 4.73 -5.94
C ASN A 155 6.74 3.41 -6.54
N VAL A 156 6.80 2.34 -5.74
CA VAL A 156 7.15 1.01 -6.25
C VAL A 156 6.07 0.50 -7.19
N ILE A 157 4.80 0.57 -6.77
CA ILE A 157 3.72 -0.02 -7.56
C ILE A 157 3.45 0.72 -8.87
N TYR A 158 3.64 2.03 -8.93
CA TYR A 158 3.53 2.80 -10.18
C TYR A 158 4.66 2.52 -11.16
N ARG A 159 5.78 1.96 -10.68
CA ARG A 159 6.98 1.67 -11.47
C ARG A 159 7.13 0.17 -11.79
N PHE A 160 6.08 -0.64 -11.61
CA PHE A 160 6.15 -2.09 -11.85
C PHE A 160 6.62 -2.44 -13.27
N GLU A 161 6.30 -1.62 -14.28
CA GLU A 161 6.75 -1.82 -15.67
C GLU A 161 8.28 -1.73 -15.83
N GLU A 162 8.97 -1.01 -14.95
CA GLU A 162 10.44 -0.96 -14.96
C GLU A 162 11.05 -2.32 -14.58
N TYR A 163 10.37 -3.10 -13.73
CA TYR A 163 10.79 -4.46 -13.39
C TYR A 163 10.53 -5.42 -14.53
N ALA A 164 9.45 -5.21 -15.30
CA ALA A 164 9.16 -6.01 -16.50
C ALA A 164 10.21 -5.83 -17.62
N SER A 165 11.04 -4.78 -17.53
CA SER A 165 12.02 -4.40 -18.54
C SER A 165 13.46 -4.78 -18.21
N ARG A 166 13.71 -5.35 -17.02
CA ARG A 166 15.05 -5.79 -16.56
C ARG A 166 15.41 -7.14 -17.15
#